data_AF-A0A2N3AUT5-F1
#
_entry.id   AF-A0A2N3AUT5-F1
#
_cell.length_a   1.000
_cell.length_b   1.000
_cell.length_c   1.000
_cell.angle_alpha   90.00
_cell.angle_beta   90.00
_cell.angle_gamma   90.00
#
_symmetry.space_group_name_H-M   'P 1'
#
loop_
_entity.id
_entity.type
_entity.pdbx_description
1 polymer ?
#
loop_
_entity_poly.entity_id
_entity_poly.type
_entity_poly.pdbx_seq_one_letter_code
_entity_poly.pdbx_strand_id
1 'polypeptide(L)' 'MQDLELEMKETLITLTSDIVAAHVSNNDVDVADLPSLITNVYGALANLGEKVEVEEPKPQPA' A
#
# COMPACT_ATOMS: atom_id res chain seq x y z
N MET A 1 -19.31 12.57 -7.27
CA MET A 1 -18.14 11.71 -7.62
C MET A 1 -16.93 12.06 -6.76
N GLN A 2 -16.57 13.35 -6.61
CA GLN A 2 -15.46 13.77 -5.74
C GLN A 2 -15.64 13.37 -4.26
N ASP A 3 -16.85 13.46 -3.70
CA ASP A 3 -17.08 13.08 -2.29
C ASP A 3 -16.82 11.59 -2.01
N LEU A 4 -17.16 10.72 -2.97
CA LEU A 4 -16.93 9.28 -2.87
C LEU A 4 -15.43 8.94 -2.94
N GLU A 5 -14.67 9.66 -3.77
CA GLU A 5 -13.21 9.49 -3.86
C GLU A 5 -12.52 9.89 -2.56
N LEU A 6 -12.99 10.96 -1.90
CA LEU A 6 -12.49 11.37 -0.60
C LEU A 6 -12.79 10.32 0.48
N GLU A 7 -14.01 9.79 0.53
CA GLU A 7 -14.40 8.74 1.47
C GLU A 7 -13.56 7.46 1.31
N MET A 8 -13.31 7.04 0.06
CA MET A 8 -12.43 5.90 -0.22
C MET A 8 -10.99 6.16 0.23
N LYS A 9 -10.47 7.38 0.03
CA LYS A 9 -9.12 7.76 0.47
C LYS A 9 -9.01 7.77 2.00
N GLU A 10 -10.01 8.31 2.69
CA GLU A 10 -10.06 8.30 4.16
C GLU A 10 -10.13 6.87 4.72
N THR A 11 -10.95 6.03 4.09
CA THR A 11 -11.02 4.60 4.43
C THR A 11 -9.67 3.93 4.28
N LEU A 12 -8.98 4.16 3.15
CA LEU A 12 -7.67 3.59 2.88
C LEU A 12 -6.60 4.05 3.88
N ILE A 13 -6.61 5.34 4.25
CA ILE A 13 -5.72 5.90 5.28
C ILE A 13 -6.00 5.27 6.65
N THR A 14 -7.28 5.10 6.99
CA THR A 14 -7.70 4.49 8.27
C THR A 14 -7.22 3.05 8.36
N LEU A 15 -7.48 2.22 7.34
CA LEU A 15 -7.04 0.83 7.30
C LEU A 15 -5.51 0.71 7.35
N THR A 16 -4.79 1.57 6.62
CA THR A 16 -3.32 1.61 6.67
C THR A 16 -2.83 1.90 8.08
N SER A 17 -3.42 2.90 8.73
CA SER A 17 -3.04 3.33 10.08
C SER A 17 -3.28 2.22 11.10
N ASP A 18 -4.44 1.54 11.04
CA ASP A 18 -4.79 0.44 11.95
C ASP A 18 -3.84 -0.75 11.79
N ILE A 19 -3.48 -1.11 10.56
CA ILE A 19 -2.54 -2.21 10.28
C ILE A 19 -1.15 -1.89 10.82
N VAL A 20 -0.62 -0.70 10.53
CA VAL A 20 0.72 -0.30 10.99
C VAL A 20 0.74 -0.18 12.51
N ALA A 21 -0.29 0.40 13.13
CA ALA A 21 -0.41 0.48 14.58
C ALA A 21 -0.42 -0.91 15.24
N ALA A 22 -1.20 -1.85 14.69
CA ALA A 22 -1.23 -3.23 15.18
C ALA A 22 0.13 -3.94 14.99
N HIS A 23 0.82 -3.68 13.88
CA HIS A 23 2.14 -4.26 13.63
C HIS A 23 3.17 -3.75 14.64
N VAL A 24 3.30 -2.43 14.83
CA VAL A 24 4.27 -1.82 15.75
C VAL A 24 3.90 -2.07 17.23
N SER A 25 2.61 -2.26 17.54
CA SER A 25 2.20 -2.64 18.90
C SER A 25 2.65 -4.06 19.30
N ASN A 26 2.93 -4.92 18.32
CA ASN A 26 3.31 -6.32 18.55
C ASN A 26 4.77 -6.63 18.18
N ASN A 27 5.48 -5.67 17.57
CA ASN A 27 6.82 -5.87 17.03
C ASN A 27 7.68 -4.64 17.30
N ASP A 28 8.96 -4.87 17.58
CA ASP A 28 9.95 -3.80 17.66
C ASP A 28 10.31 -3.36 16.22
N VAL A 29 10.00 -2.10 15.89
CA VAL A 29 10.23 -1.50 14.57
C VAL A 29 10.98 -0.19 14.78
N ASP A 30 12.08 0.01 14.05
CA ASP A 30 12.82 1.26 14.12
C ASP A 30 11.96 2.43 13.59
N VAL A 31 12.04 3.57 14.25
CA VAL A 31 11.40 4.82 13.81
C VAL A 31 11.86 5.22 12.41
N ALA A 32 13.08 4.86 12.02
CA ALA A 32 13.59 5.07 10.67
C ALA A 32 12.85 4.23 9.60
N ASP A 33 12.33 3.05 9.96
CA ASP A 33 11.69 2.11 9.03
C ASP A 33 10.17 2.35 8.88
N LEU A 34 9.57 3.04 9.86
CA LEU A 34 8.14 3.38 9.91
C LEU A 34 7.60 4.05 8.62
N PRO A 35 8.27 5.06 8.03
CA PRO A 35 7.81 5.68 6.78
C PRO A 35 7.72 4.70 5.60
N SER A 36 8.69 3.80 5.48
CA SER A 36 8.71 2.76 4.45
C SER A 36 7.60 1.74 4.68
N LEU A 37 7.38 1.33 5.93
CA LEU A 37 6.30 0.41 6.27
C LEU A 37 4.91 0.99 5.92
N ILE A 38 4.65 2.24 6.29
CA ILE A 38 3.39 2.94 5.97
C ILE A 38 3.17 2.99 4.45
N THR A 39 4.20 3.36 3.70
CA THR A 39 4.14 3.46 2.24
C THR A 39 3.85 2.11 1.60
N ASN A 40 4.50 1.05 2.07
CA ASN A 40 4.32 -0.30 1.56
C ASN A 40 2.91 -0.82 1.84
N VAL A 41 2.39 -0.64 3.05
CA VAL A 41 1.01 -1.06 3.40
C VAL A 41 -0.02 -0.27 2.60
N TYR A 42 0.12 1.06 2.55
CA TYR A 42 -0.78 1.90 1.76
C TYR A 42 -0.78 1.49 0.29
N GLY A 43 0.39 1.31 -0.31
CA GLY A 43 0.54 0.87 -1.69
C GLY A 43 -0.06 -0.52 -1.91
N ALA A 44 0.16 -1.46 -1.00
CA ALA A 44 -0.41 -2.80 -1.11
C ALA A 44 -1.95 -2.78 -1.10
N LEU A 45 -2.56 -1.96 -0.23
CA LEU A 45 -4.02 -1.81 -0.17
C LEU A 45 -4.57 -1.03 -1.37
N ALA A 46 -3.88 0.03 -1.81
CA ALA A 46 -4.30 0.86 -2.94
C ALA A 46 -4.34 0.07 -4.25
N ASN A 47 -3.39 -0.84 -4.45
CA ASN A 47 -3.30 -1.68 -5.64
C ASN A 47 -3.99 -3.05 -5.44
N LEU A 48 -4.67 -3.27 -4.32
CA LEU A 48 -5.28 -4.57 -4.02
C LEU A 48 -6.43 -4.86 -5.01
N GLY A 49 -6.28 -5.93 -5.79
CA GLY A 49 -7.25 -6.31 -6.82
C GLY A 49 -6.97 -5.70 -8.20
N GLU A 50 -5.97 -4.83 -8.33
CA GLU A 50 -5.44 -4.47 -9.64
C GLU A 50 -4.58 -5.63 -10.17
N LYS A 51 -4.83 -5.99 -11.43
CA LYS A 51 -4.00 -6.98 -12.12
C LYS A 51 -2.69 -6.30 -12.45
N VAL A 52 -1.61 -6.69 -11.76
CA VAL A 52 -0.26 -6.31 -12.15
C VAL A 52 -0.03 -6.83 -13.56
N GLU A 53 -0.03 -5.93 -14.54
CA GLU A 53 0.32 -6.25 -15.91
C GLU A 53 1.83 -6.48 -15.92
N VAL A 54 2.22 -7.75 -15.76
CA VAL A 54 3.60 -8.17 -15.95
C VAL A 54 3.91 -7.91 -17.41
N GLU A 55 4.67 -6.85 -17.69
CA GLU A 55 5.17 -6.59 -19.04
C GLU A 55 5.89 -7.86 -19.52
N GLU A 56 5.32 -8.54 -20.52
CA GLU A 56 5.98 -9.67 -21.14
C GLU A 56 7.34 -9.18 -21.69
N PRO A 57 8.45 -9.88 -21.39
CA PRO A 57 9.74 -9.46 -21.89
C PRO A 57 9.69 -9.40 -23.42
N LYS A 58 9.93 -8.20 -23.97
CA LYS A 58 9.97 -8.00 -25.42
C LYS A 58 10.90 -9.04 -26.05
N PRO A 59 10.49 -9.74 -27.12
CA PRO A 59 11.34 -10.73 -27.76
C PRO A 59 12.65 -10.05 -28.21
N GLN A 60 13.78 -10.62 -27.80
CA GLN A 60 15.09 -10.16 -28.25
C GLN A 60 15.24 -10.55 -29.73
N PRO A 61 15.68 -9.63 -30.63
CA PRO A 61 15.99 -9.98 -32.01
C PRO A 61 17.19 -10.94 -32.05
N ALA A 62 17.09 -11.97 -32.89
CA ALA A 62 18.15 -12.94 -33.18
C ALA A 62 19.25 -12.35 -34.08
#